data_AF-A0A8T5RU67-F1
#
_entry.id   AF-A0A8T5RU67-F1
#
_cell.length_a   1.000
_cell.length_b   1.000
_cell.length_c   1.000
_cell.angle_alpha   90.00
_cell.angle_beta   90.00
_cell.angle_gamma   90.00
#
_symmetry.space_group_name_H-M   'P 1'
#
loop_
_entity.id
_entity.type
_entity.pdbx_description
1 polymer ?
#
loop_
_entity_poly.entity_id
_entity_poly.type
_entity_poly.pdbx_seq_one_letter_code
_entity_poly.pdbx_strand_id
1 'polypeptide(L)'
;MVKYHMRRKEKEITDDREILKIIKNGKFTSISMSKENEPYIITLSYGYDQVKKALYFHCGEGQKIDFIKSNSYVCGTIIEDNGYEDGCGQAFRSIVYRGNIRVIKDIKEKKHGFDILIDHLEKNPGETRKKLLMSEDAYIKPIILRLDIEEISCKEEKAES
;
A
#
# COMPACT_ATOMS: atom_id res chain seq x y z
N MET A 1 -19.42 -1.18 -11.39
CA MET A 1 -19.02 0.11 -10.80
C MET A 1 -18.82 1.11 -11.92
N VAL A 2 -19.31 2.35 -11.77
CA VAL A 2 -19.04 3.42 -12.74
C VAL A 2 -17.57 3.84 -12.59
N LYS A 3 -16.80 3.79 -13.67
CA LYS A 3 -15.41 4.26 -13.69
C LYS A 3 -15.43 5.79 -13.66
N TYR A 4 -15.11 6.38 -12.51
CA TYR A 4 -15.00 7.83 -12.38
C TYR A 4 -13.67 8.28 -13.00
N HIS A 5 -13.75 9.00 -14.12
CA HIS A 5 -12.59 9.62 -14.74
C HIS A 5 -12.12 10.83 -13.92
N MET A 6 -10.80 11.06 -13.87
CA MET A 6 -10.26 12.22 -13.18
C MET A 6 -10.79 13.50 -13.84
N ARG A 7 -11.45 14.36 -13.05
CA ARG A 7 -12.10 15.58 -13.57
C ARG A 7 -11.10 16.55 -14.20
N ARG A 8 -9.90 16.65 -13.62
CA ARG A 8 -8.78 17.48 -14.07
C ARG A 8 -7.72 16.58 -14.70
N LYS A 9 -7.86 16.30 -16.00
CA LYS A 9 -6.97 15.38 -16.73
C LYS A 9 -5.53 15.88 -16.77
N GLU A 10 -5.32 17.19 -16.73
CA GLU A 10 -4.01 17.83 -16.68
C GLU A 10 -3.22 17.51 -15.41
N LYS A 11 -3.89 17.03 -14.36
CA LYS A 11 -3.27 16.60 -13.09
C LYS A 11 -3.06 15.09 -13.02
N GLU A 12 -3.51 14.34 -14.02
CA GLU A 12 -3.43 12.88 -14.03
C GLU A 12 -2.02 12.43 -14.46
N ILE A 13 -1.39 11.57 -13.66
CA ILE A 13 -0.15 10.90 -14.06
C ILE A 13 -0.53 9.56 -14.70
N THR A 14 -0.15 9.38 -15.97
CA THR A 14 -0.39 8.14 -16.73
C THR A 14 0.89 7.37 -17.08
N ASP A 15 2.08 7.90 -16.80
CA ASP A 15 3.35 7.18 -17.00
C ASP A 15 3.54 6.15 -15.89
N ASP A 16 3.47 4.86 -16.24
CA ASP A 16 3.65 3.74 -15.32
C ASP A 16 4.96 3.83 -14.53
N ARG A 17 6.03 4.41 -15.10
CA ARG A 17 7.32 4.54 -14.42
C ARG A 17 7.25 5.53 -13.26
N GLU A 18 6.55 6.64 -13.45
CA GLU A 18 6.34 7.64 -12.41
C GLU A 18 5.41 7.10 -11.31
N ILE A 19 4.34 6.40 -11.70
CA ILE A 19 3.43 5.72 -10.75
C ILE A 19 4.23 4.70 -9.91
N LEU A 20 5.04 3.87 -10.55
CA LEU A 20 5.87 2.87 -9.87
C LEU A 20 6.89 3.53 -8.93
N LYS A 21 7.46 4.68 -9.30
CA LYS A 21 8.40 5.43 -8.45
C LYS A 21 7.72 5.89 -7.16
N ILE A 22 6.52 6.46 -7.24
CA ILE A 22 5.74 6.87 -6.06
C ILE A 22 5.47 5.67 -5.15
N ILE A 23 5.03 4.53 -5.71
CA ILE A 23 4.76 3.31 -4.93
C ILE A 23 6.03 2.77 -4.28
N LYS A 24 7.18 2.79 -4.96
CA LYS A 24 8.45 2.26 -4.42
C LYS A 24 9.09 3.18 -3.38
N ASN A 25 8.81 4.47 -3.45
CA ASN A 25 9.33 5.45 -2.50
C ASN A 25 8.49 5.49 -1.21
N GLY A 26 7.17 5.33 -1.32
CA GLY A 26 6.26 5.32 -0.18
C GLY A 26 6.57 4.20 0.81
N LYS A 27 6.39 4.45 2.11
CA LYS A 27 6.67 3.47 3.18
C LYS A 27 5.44 3.00 3.92
N PHE A 28 4.36 3.77 3.84
CA PHE A 28 3.09 3.50 4.45
C PHE A 28 1.96 3.97 3.55
N THR A 29 0.78 3.40 3.77
CA THR A 29 -0.43 3.73 3.04
C THR A 29 -1.62 3.70 3.99
N SER A 30 -2.60 4.56 3.73
CA SER A 30 -3.89 4.52 4.42
C SER A 30 -4.86 3.70 3.60
N ILE A 31 -5.53 2.74 4.24
CA ILE A 31 -6.50 1.83 3.64
C ILE A 31 -7.86 2.11 4.27
N SER A 32 -8.80 2.52 3.44
CA SER A 32 -10.21 2.67 3.77
C SER A 32 -10.95 1.36 3.53
N MET A 33 -11.74 0.97 4.52
CA MET A 33 -12.48 -0.27 4.62
C MET A 33 -13.93 0.06 4.98
N SER A 34 -14.84 -0.86 4.70
CA SER A 34 -16.25 -0.70 5.06
C SER A 34 -16.84 -2.01 5.53
N LYS A 35 -17.72 -1.90 6.53
CA LYS A 35 -18.60 -2.98 6.97
C LYS A 35 -19.99 -2.39 7.14
N GLU A 36 -20.92 -2.77 6.27
CA GLU A 36 -22.24 -2.15 6.20
C GLU A 36 -22.12 -0.61 6.07
N ASN A 37 -22.61 0.15 7.05
CA ASN A 37 -22.53 1.61 7.09
C ASN A 37 -21.38 2.14 7.97
N GLU A 38 -20.49 1.27 8.45
CA GLU A 38 -19.35 1.65 9.27
C GLU A 38 -18.10 1.85 8.39
N PRO A 39 -17.61 3.09 8.20
CA PRO A 39 -16.33 3.34 7.57
C PRO A 39 -15.19 3.14 8.58
N TYR A 40 -14.10 2.56 8.12
CA TYR A 40 -12.90 2.36 8.94
C TYR A 40 -11.65 2.63 8.11
N ILE A 41 -10.68 3.33 8.70
CA ILE A 41 -9.40 3.62 8.06
C ILE A 41 -8.24 3.13 8.92
N ILE A 42 -7.27 2.49 8.29
CA ILE A 42 -6.03 2.04 8.92
C ILE A 42 -4.83 2.54 8.15
N THR A 43 -3.72 2.78 8.84
CA THR A 43 -2.43 3.06 8.22
C THR A 43 -1.50 1.91 8.50
N LEU A 44 -0.90 1.35 7.45
CA LEU A 44 0.06 0.25 7.55
C LEU A 44 1.30 0.57 6.70
N SER A 45 2.47 0.14 7.19
CA SER A 45 3.64 0.03 6.33
C SER A 45 3.43 -1.09 5.31
N TYR A 46 4.01 -0.95 4.12
CA TYR A 46 3.82 -1.90 3.05
C TYR A 46 5.11 -2.26 2.30
N GLY A 47 5.09 -3.41 1.65
CA GLY A 47 6.00 -3.76 0.59
C GLY A 47 5.23 -3.96 -0.71
N TYR A 48 5.82 -3.60 -1.85
CA TYR A 48 5.18 -3.69 -3.16
C TYR A 48 5.86 -4.73 -4.04
N ASP A 49 5.07 -5.71 -4.49
CA ASP A 49 5.46 -6.72 -5.46
C ASP A 49 5.01 -6.29 -6.86
N GLN A 50 5.97 -5.81 -7.66
CA GLN A 50 5.70 -5.31 -9.00
C GLN A 50 5.23 -6.41 -9.96
N VAL A 51 5.66 -7.66 -9.77
CA VAL A 51 5.29 -8.78 -10.66
C VAL A 51 3.83 -9.17 -10.42
N LYS A 52 3.43 -9.25 -9.15
CA LYS A 52 2.05 -9.57 -8.78
C LYS A 52 1.11 -8.37 -8.74
N LYS A 53 1.65 -7.15 -8.87
CA LYS A 53 0.92 -5.88 -8.66
C LYS A 53 0.19 -5.87 -7.33
N ALA A 54 0.89 -6.25 -6.27
CA ALA A 54 0.29 -6.47 -4.95
C ALA A 54 1.05 -5.76 -3.83
N LEU A 55 0.32 -5.28 -2.83
CA LEU A 55 0.87 -4.76 -1.58
C LEU A 55 0.83 -5.84 -0.51
N TYR A 56 1.92 -5.97 0.24
CA TYR A 56 2.03 -6.83 1.40
C TYR A 56 2.15 -6.00 2.65
N PHE A 57 1.52 -6.46 3.73
CA PHE A 57 1.49 -5.75 5.01
C PHE A 57 1.79 -6.72 6.14
N HIS A 58 2.55 -6.27 7.13
CA HIS A 58 2.70 -6.96 8.40
C HIS A 58 1.89 -6.23 9.46
N CYS A 59 1.08 -6.97 10.21
CA CYS A 59 0.23 -6.39 11.25
C CYS A 59 -0.09 -7.38 12.37
N GLY A 60 -0.60 -6.86 13.49
CA GLY A 60 -1.22 -7.66 14.55
C GLY A 60 -2.70 -7.94 14.27
N GLU A 61 -3.37 -8.59 15.21
CA GLU A 61 -4.83 -8.74 15.19
C GLU A 61 -5.57 -7.39 15.31
N GLY A 62 -6.90 -7.42 15.24
CA GLY A 62 -7.76 -6.26 15.48
C GLY A 62 -8.87 -6.10 14.44
N GLN A 63 -9.64 -5.01 14.59
CA GLN A 63 -10.88 -4.71 13.84
C GLN A 63 -10.74 -4.87 12.31
N LYS A 64 -9.58 -4.50 11.74
CA LYS A 64 -9.30 -4.71 10.31
C LYS A 64 -9.56 -6.14 9.84
N ILE A 65 -9.29 -7.15 10.65
CA ILE A 65 -9.48 -8.56 10.26
C ILE A 65 -10.97 -8.85 10.06
N ASP A 66 -11.84 -8.29 10.89
CA ASP A 66 -13.28 -8.47 10.77
C ASP A 66 -13.85 -7.67 9.59
N PHE A 67 -13.29 -6.50 9.31
CA PHE A 67 -13.62 -5.73 8.11
C PHE A 67 -13.19 -6.49 6.84
N ILE A 68 -11.98 -7.06 6.80
CA ILE A 68 -11.52 -7.88 5.66
C ILE A 68 -12.44 -9.08 5.43
N LYS A 69 -12.87 -9.76 6.51
CA LYS A 69 -13.79 -10.90 6.41
C LYS A 69 -15.17 -10.48 5.88
N SER A 70 -15.64 -9.29 6.24
CA SER A 70 -16.95 -8.79 5.82
C SER A 70 -16.93 -8.23 4.40
N ASN A 71 -15.88 -7.49 4.03
CA ASN A 71 -15.70 -6.89 2.73
C ASN A 71 -14.19 -6.75 2.45
N SER A 72 -13.68 -7.62 1.58
CA SER A 72 -12.27 -7.60 1.17
C SER A 72 -11.94 -6.48 0.18
N TYR A 73 -12.95 -5.84 -0.43
CA TYR A 73 -12.73 -4.80 -1.41
C TYR A 73 -12.49 -3.47 -0.72
N VAL A 74 -11.28 -2.94 -0.87
CA VAL A 74 -10.80 -1.76 -0.15
C VAL A 74 -10.28 -0.70 -1.11
N CYS A 75 -10.20 0.53 -0.62
CA CYS A 75 -9.60 1.67 -1.31
C CYS A 75 -8.47 2.21 -0.46
N GLY A 76 -7.33 2.57 -1.03
CA GLY A 76 -6.24 3.15 -0.25
C GLY A 76 -5.52 4.26 -0.99
N THR A 77 -4.65 4.97 -0.25
CA THR A 77 -3.85 6.07 -0.78
C THR A 77 -2.39 6.00 -0.38
N ILE A 78 -1.49 6.27 -1.33
CA ILE A 78 -0.07 6.54 -1.10
C ILE A 78 0.18 7.99 -1.50
N ILE A 79 0.94 8.72 -0.68
CA ILE A 79 1.21 10.13 -0.89
C ILE A 79 2.73 10.32 -0.92
N GLU A 80 3.21 11.00 -1.95
CA GLU A 80 4.55 11.58 -2.02
C GLU A 80 4.39 13.07 -1.75
N ASP A 81 4.88 13.52 -0.60
CA ASP A 81 4.86 14.93 -0.21
C ASP A 81 6.09 15.63 -0.81
N ASN A 82 5.86 16.64 -1.65
CA ASN A 82 6.91 17.43 -2.27
C ASN A 82 7.12 18.77 -1.56
N GLY A 83 6.42 18.99 -0.43
CA GLY A 83 6.59 20.16 0.41
C GLY A 83 5.77 21.37 -0.04
N TYR A 84 5.94 22.45 0.71
CA TYR A 84 5.30 23.74 0.47
C TYR A 84 6.27 24.64 -0.30
N GLU A 85 5.87 25.15 -1.46
CA GLU A 85 6.71 26.07 -2.24
C GLU A 85 6.26 27.52 -2.03
N ASP A 86 7.22 28.38 -1.64
CA ASP A 86 7.23 29.85 -1.67
C ASP A 86 5.89 30.57 -1.39
N GLY A 87 5.06 30.07 -0.48
CA GLY A 87 3.84 30.77 -0.06
C GLY A 87 2.58 30.45 -0.88
N CYS A 88 2.67 29.66 -1.94
CA CYS A 88 1.60 29.60 -2.95
C CYS A 88 0.90 28.24 -3.06
N GLY A 89 1.44 27.15 -2.50
CA GLY A 89 0.72 25.88 -2.40
C GLY A 89 1.55 24.69 -1.90
N GLN A 90 0.85 23.63 -1.48
CA GLN A 90 1.46 22.33 -1.18
C GLN A 90 1.59 21.51 -2.46
N ALA A 91 2.82 21.16 -2.84
CA ALA A 91 3.08 20.23 -3.93
C ALA A 91 3.02 18.79 -3.40
N PHE A 92 2.31 17.90 -4.10
CA PHE A 92 2.28 16.48 -3.75
C PHE A 92 1.87 15.62 -4.94
N ARG A 93 2.24 14.35 -4.88
CA ARG A 93 1.68 13.30 -5.75
C ARG A 93 0.92 12.32 -4.89
N SER A 94 -0.19 11.81 -5.42
CA SER A 94 -1.01 10.84 -4.73
C SER A 94 -1.44 9.72 -5.66
N ILE A 95 -1.49 8.52 -5.11
CA ILE A 95 -2.05 7.35 -5.76
C ILE A 95 -3.27 6.96 -4.97
N VAL A 96 -4.40 6.79 -5.65
CA VAL A 96 -5.55 6.07 -5.13
C VAL A 96 -5.60 4.72 -5.81
N TYR A 97 -5.60 3.65 -5.02
CA TYR A 97 -5.72 2.28 -5.51
C TYR A 97 -6.96 1.60 -4.93
N ARG A 98 -7.49 0.63 -5.67
CA ARG A 98 -8.57 -0.26 -5.22
C ARG A 98 -8.22 -1.70 -5.53
N GLY A 99 -8.71 -2.60 -4.69
CA GLY A 99 -8.44 -4.02 -4.87
C GLY A 99 -8.91 -4.86 -3.71
N ASN A 100 -8.58 -6.15 -3.78
CA ASN A 100 -8.99 -7.13 -2.80
C ASN A 100 -7.85 -7.44 -1.83
N ILE A 101 -8.09 -7.23 -0.54
CA ILE A 101 -7.17 -7.58 0.55
C ILE A 101 -7.58 -8.90 1.20
N ARG A 102 -6.60 -9.73 1.57
CA ARG A 102 -6.82 -10.99 2.30
C ARG A 102 -5.72 -11.28 3.30
N VAL A 103 -6.05 -12.11 4.28
CA VAL A 103 -5.09 -12.71 5.21
C VAL A 103 -4.38 -13.87 4.52
N ILE A 104 -3.05 -13.88 4.55
CA ILE A 104 -2.23 -14.96 3.99
C ILE A 104 -2.14 -16.11 4.99
N LYS A 105 -2.58 -17.31 4.56
CA LYS A 105 -2.53 -18.54 5.36
C LYS A 105 -1.37 -19.45 4.97
N ASP A 106 -1.01 -19.47 3.68
CA ASP A 106 0.08 -20.31 3.18
C ASP A 106 1.44 -19.80 3.67
N ILE A 107 2.28 -20.71 4.16
CA ILE A 107 3.57 -20.36 4.74
C ILE A 107 4.57 -19.86 3.70
N LYS A 108 4.53 -20.38 2.47
CA LYS A 108 5.44 -19.95 1.40
C LYS A 108 5.08 -18.54 0.95
N GLU A 109 3.79 -18.24 0.84
CA GLU A 109 3.31 -16.89 0.53
C GLU A 109 3.60 -15.91 1.69
N LYS A 110 3.51 -16.34 2.95
CA LYS A 110 3.96 -15.51 4.10
C LYS A 110 5.45 -15.18 3.98
N LYS A 111 6.31 -16.17 3.73
CA LYS A 111 7.77 -15.97 3.54
C LYS A 111 8.05 -14.94 2.44
N HIS A 112 7.41 -15.10 1.28
CA HIS A 112 7.48 -14.14 0.18
C HIS A 112 7.03 -12.74 0.60
N GLY A 113 5.92 -12.62 1.33
CA GLY A 113 5.43 -11.33 1.82
C GLY A 113 6.42 -10.63 2.74
N PHE A 114 7.11 -11.36 3.62
CA PHE A 114 8.18 -10.81 4.45
C PHE A 114 9.38 -10.36 3.63
N ASP A 115 9.79 -11.13 2.62
CA ASP A 115 10.88 -10.72 1.73
C ASP A 115 10.55 -9.40 1.04
N ILE A 116 9.34 -9.27 0.49
CA ILE A 116 8.86 -8.05 -0.16
C ILE A 116 8.83 -6.87 0.82
N LEU A 117 8.38 -7.07 2.07
CA LEU A 117 8.36 -6.04 3.11
C LEU A 117 9.78 -5.59 3.48
N ILE A 118 10.70 -6.54 3.71
CA ILE A 118 12.08 -6.26 4.11
C ILE A 118 12.81 -5.52 2.99
N ASP A 119 12.71 -5.99 1.74
CA ASP A 119 13.36 -5.31 0.61
C ASP A 119 12.86 -3.88 0.40
N HIS A 120 11.59 -3.62 0.73
CA HIS A 120 10.99 -2.31 0.52
C HIS A 120 11.33 -1.33 1.66
N LEU A 121 11.31 -1.80 2.91
CA LEU A 121 11.36 -0.93 4.10
C LEU A 121 12.76 -0.82 4.69
N GLU A 122 13.60 -1.83 4.54
CA GLU A 122 14.90 -1.89 5.21
C GLU A 122 16.03 -1.34 4.35
N LYS A 123 16.96 -0.63 5.00
CA LYS A 123 18.19 -0.13 4.34
C LYS A 123 19.17 -1.26 4.03
N ASN A 124 19.22 -2.29 4.89
CA ASN A 124 20.11 -3.45 4.76
C ASN A 124 19.31 -4.77 4.75
N PRO A 125 18.57 -5.08 3.68
CA PRO A 125 17.66 -6.24 3.64
C PRO A 125 18.32 -7.59 3.98
N GLY A 126 19.57 -7.78 3.56
CA GLY A 126 20.30 -9.04 3.79
C GLY A 126 20.62 -9.31 5.26
N GLU A 127 20.96 -8.28 6.04
CA GLU A 127 21.21 -8.41 7.48
C GLU A 127 19.91 -8.60 8.25
N THR A 128 18.87 -7.82 7.91
CA THR A 128 17.57 -7.91 8.56
C THR A 128 16.95 -9.30 8.40
N ARG A 129 17.04 -9.91 7.21
CA ARG A 129 16.62 -11.31 7.00
C ARG A 129 17.34 -12.28 7.93
N LYS A 130 18.68 -12.19 7.99
CA LYS A 130 19.49 -13.07 8.85
C LYS A 130 19.16 -12.94 10.33
N LYS A 131 18.67 -11.77 10.77
CA LYS A 131 18.32 -11.51 12.17
C LYS A 131 16.88 -11.91 12.51
N LEU A 132 15.92 -11.59 11.64
CA LEU A 132 14.49 -11.72 11.95
C LEU A 132 13.88 -13.04 11.47
N LEU A 133 14.47 -13.68 10.46
CA LEU A 133 13.88 -14.84 9.78
C LEU A 133 14.70 -16.12 9.98
N MET A 134 15.30 -16.26 11.17
CA MET A 134 16.24 -17.35 11.51
C MET A 134 15.57 -18.72 11.66
N SER A 135 14.28 -18.78 11.99
CA SER A 135 13.53 -20.02 12.17
C SER A 135 12.15 -19.95 11.54
N GLU A 136 11.53 -21.10 11.28
CA GLU A 136 10.17 -21.14 10.73
C GLU A 136 9.13 -20.55 11.70
N ASP A 137 9.40 -20.55 13.00
CA ASP A 137 8.52 -19.98 14.02
C ASP A 137 8.33 -18.47 13.88
N ALA A 138 9.31 -17.78 13.28
CA ALA A 138 9.23 -16.35 12.99
C ALA A 138 8.03 -15.98 12.10
N TYR A 139 7.50 -16.94 11.34
CA TYR A 139 6.41 -16.74 10.38
C TYR A 139 5.03 -17.17 10.91
N ILE A 140 4.98 -17.88 12.04
CA ILE A 140 3.75 -18.50 12.55
C ILE A 140 2.83 -17.42 13.12
N LYS A 141 3.33 -16.66 14.10
CA LYS A 141 2.54 -15.68 14.86
C LYS A 141 2.16 -14.42 14.06
N PRO A 142 3.05 -13.83 13.24
CA PRO A 142 2.72 -12.63 12.50
C PRO A 142 1.59 -12.82 11.49
N ILE A 143 0.73 -11.81 11.37
CA ILE A 143 -0.29 -11.75 10.33
C ILE A 143 0.27 -10.96 9.15
N ILE A 144 0.31 -11.62 8.00
CA ILE A 144 0.62 -10.99 6.73
C ILE A 144 -0.67 -10.84 5.92
N LEU A 145 -0.90 -9.65 5.41
CA LEU A 145 -1.98 -9.36 4.47
C LEU A 145 -1.39 -9.18 3.08
N ARG A 146 -2.15 -9.58 2.07
CA ARG A 146 -1.89 -9.25 0.66
C ARG A 146 -3.09 -8.53 0.08
N LEU A 147 -2.83 -7.41 -0.60
CA LEU A 147 -3.80 -6.67 -1.38
C LEU A 147 -3.40 -6.71 -2.84
N ASP A 148 -4.24 -7.33 -3.68
CA ASP A 148 -4.06 -7.34 -5.12
C ASP A 148 -4.70 -6.07 -5.71
N ILE A 149 -3.89 -5.22 -6.36
CA ILE A 149 -4.36 -3.95 -6.92
C ILE A 149 -5.08 -4.23 -8.25
N GLU A 150 -6.34 -3.83 -8.33
CA GLU A 150 -7.18 -3.97 -9.52
C GLU A 150 -7.29 -2.65 -10.29
N GLU A 151 -7.34 -1.54 -9.57
CA GLU A 151 -7.43 -0.20 -10.14
C GLU A 151 -6.42 0.73 -9.49
N ILE A 152 -5.84 1.62 -10.30
CA ILE A 152 -4.95 2.67 -9.83
C ILE A 152 -5.27 3.96 -10.58
N SER A 153 -5.22 5.07 -9.85
CA SER A 153 -5.27 6.42 -10.41
C SER A 153 -4.24 7.28 -9.70
N CYS A 154 -3.53 8.11 -10.43
CA CYS A 154 -2.47 8.94 -9.87
C CYS A 154 -2.69 10.41 -10.23
N LYS A 155 -2.48 11.28 -9.24
CA LYS A 155 -2.65 12.73 -9.35
C LYS A 155 -1.35 13.43 -8.93
N GLU A 156 -0.95 14.44 -9.68
CA GLU A 156 0.03 15.46 -9.29
C GLU A 156 -0.65 16.79 -8.98
N GLU A 157 -0.24 17.39 -7.87
CA GLU A 157 -0.50 18.79 -7.52
C GLU A 157 0.85 19.50 -7.49
N LYS A 158 1.01 20.51 -8.34
CA LYS A 158 2.20 21.37 -8.37
C LYS A 158 1.90 22.59 -7.54
N ALA A 159 2.87 23.12 -6.81
CA ALA A 159 2.70 24.46 -6.30
C ALA A 159 2.75 25.42 -7.50
N GLU A 160 1.71 26.25 -7.62
CA GLU A 160 1.65 27.26 -8.68
C GLU A 160 2.52 28.44 -8.23
N SER A 161 3.50 28.85 -9.04
CA SER A 161 4.28 30.08 -8.84
C SER A 161 3.49 31.32 -9.25
#